data_AF-A0A804NWH0-F1
#
_entry.id   AF-A0A804NWH0-F1
#
_cell.length_a   1.000
_cell.length_b   1.000
_cell.length_c   1.000
_cell.angle_alpha   90.00
_cell.angle_beta   90.00
_cell.angle_gamma   90.00
#
_symmetry.space_group_name_H-M   'P 1'
#
loop_
_entity.id
_entity.type
_entity.pdbx_description
1 polymer ?
#
loop_
_entity_poly.entity_id
_entity_poly.type
_entity_poly.pdbx_seq_one_letter_code
_entity_poly.pdbx_strand_id
1 'polypeptide(L)'
;MARSWKLQVRAGGSMGGAQHVQVREERERGAGPARLRRAAGAPPPPPLQPALDHRVPPPDGPEQAQDRQQEPRLRAGRQGEELILLTALLFYAVNAAVPVAQSVPWWDSRGLLVAALLHVGPVEFLYYWLHRALHHHYLYARYHSHHHASIVTEPITSVIHPFAEELVYFTLFAIPLLTMVGTGTASVAVANGYLAYIDFMNYLGHCNFELVPRLLFDVFPPLKYLMYTPSFHSLHHTQFRSNYSLFMPLYDHLYGTADKSSDDLYERALQGRAGEDAPDVVHLTHLTTPASLLRLRLGFASLAAAPAPPASRYGAGSSSSSSSSLAAVACPLAALLGWTRTAFRSEANRLHKLKLETWVVPRYTSQYLSKQGLYAVGRVVEKAVADAEASGARVLTLGLLNQANELNKNGELYVIRKPSMRTKIVDGTSLAAAAVLHMIPEGTDEVLLLGDAGGNKMAGVLASALCEREIQVHVVDKDLYESVKQQLRPETHEHLLHLAEWWSHSAKTTKVWLVGDRLTGEEQRRAQGGAHFVPYSQFPPGAVVRADCVYHSTPALVVPDAFEDLHACENWLPRRVMSAWRAAGIVHALEGWDAHECGARVTGVDKAWRAALAHGFRPYDRYGAN
;
A
#
# COMPACT_ATOMS: atom_id res chain seq x y z
N MET A 1 14.06 58.61 1.52
CA MET A 1 15.51 58.47 1.23
C MET A 1 15.71 57.03 0.74
N ALA A 2 15.55 56.73 -0.55
CA ALA A 2 16.48 56.92 -1.67
C ALA A 2 17.63 55.89 -1.75
N ARG A 3 17.45 54.92 -2.67
CA ARG A 3 18.47 54.20 -3.52
C ARG A 3 19.35 53.15 -2.79
N SER A 4 19.81 52.06 -3.41
CA SER A 4 19.97 51.70 -4.83
C SER A 4 20.04 50.18 -5.00
N TRP A 5 19.41 49.67 -6.06
CA TRP A 5 19.71 48.38 -6.67
C TRP A 5 21.04 48.46 -7.44
N LYS A 6 21.78 47.36 -7.53
CA LYS A 6 22.78 47.13 -8.60
C LYS A 6 22.67 45.70 -9.11
N LEU A 7 22.04 45.57 -10.26
CA LEU A 7 22.21 44.50 -11.23
C LEU A 7 23.66 44.54 -11.74
N GLN A 8 24.30 43.38 -11.89
CA GLN A 8 25.48 43.24 -12.75
C GLN A 8 25.26 42.07 -13.71
N VAL A 9 24.92 42.42 -14.94
CA VAL A 9 24.90 41.54 -16.11
C VAL A 9 26.32 41.50 -16.66
N ARG A 10 26.86 40.30 -16.89
CA ARG A 10 27.89 40.07 -17.90
C ARG A 10 27.55 38.79 -18.66
N ALA A 11 27.30 38.96 -19.94
CA ALA A 11 27.14 37.90 -20.93
C ALA A 11 28.52 37.50 -21.49
N GLY A 12 28.61 36.25 -21.97
CA GLY A 12 29.55 35.84 -23.01
C GLY A 12 30.47 34.68 -22.64
N GLY A 13 30.22 33.51 -23.22
CA GLY A 13 31.18 32.40 -23.26
C GLY A 13 30.55 31.04 -23.48
N SER A 14 30.25 30.70 -24.73
CA SER A 14 29.80 29.36 -25.18
C SER A 14 30.87 28.29 -24.96
N MET A 15 30.48 27.09 -24.53
CA MET A 15 30.90 25.73 -24.96
C MET A 15 30.05 24.78 -24.08
N GLY A 16 29.13 23.95 -24.55
CA GLY A 16 29.21 23.06 -25.70
C GLY A 16 29.93 21.78 -25.28
N GLY A 17 29.24 20.82 -24.66
CA GLY A 17 29.85 19.56 -24.24
C GLY A 17 28.94 18.61 -23.47
N ALA A 18 27.93 18.05 -24.14
CA ALA A 18 27.24 16.85 -23.67
C ALA A 18 28.16 15.64 -23.92
N GLN A 19 28.60 14.95 -22.85
CA GLN A 19 29.25 13.66 -22.99
C GLN A 19 28.19 12.56 -23.15
N HIS A 20 27.92 12.21 -24.40
CA HIS A 20 27.31 10.93 -24.78
C HIS A 20 28.33 9.82 -24.55
N VAL A 21 28.02 8.85 -23.68
CA VAL A 21 28.74 7.58 -23.59
C VAL A 21 28.23 6.68 -24.71
N GLN A 22 29.05 6.49 -25.76
CA GLN A 22 28.84 5.48 -26.80
C GLN A 22 29.37 4.13 -26.31
N VAL A 23 28.50 3.12 -26.28
CA VAL A 23 28.86 1.71 -26.15
C VAL A 23 29.40 1.24 -27.50
N ARG A 24 30.66 0.79 -27.52
CA ARG A 24 31.36 0.28 -28.71
C ARG A 24 31.22 -1.24 -28.74
N GLU A 25 30.47 -1.76 -29.71
CA GLU A 25 30.42 -3.18 -30.07
C GLU A 25 31.65 -3.52 -30.91
N GLU A 26 32.54 -4.37 -30.39
CA GLU A 26 33.64 -4.95 -31.17
C GLU A 26 33.17 -6.18 -31.93
N ARG A 27 33.37 -6.14 -33.25
CA ARG A 27 32.98 -7.16 -34.22
C ARG A 27 34.26 -7.82 -34.73
N GLU A 28 34.60 -9.00 -34.22
CA GLU A 28 35.70 -9.78 -34.78
C GLU A 28 35.29 -10.44 -36.11
N ARG A 29 36.12 -10.25 -37.14
CA ARG A 29 36.07 -10.99 -38.41
C ARG A 29 37.34 -11.81 -38.57
N GLY A 30 37.16 -13.10 -38.84
CA GLY A 30 37.80 -13.75 -39.99
C GLY A 30 38.75 -14.91 -39.69
N ALA A 31 38.39 -16.11 -40.17
CA ALA A 31 39.27 -16.96 -40.99
C ALA A 31 38.45 -18.08 -41.67
N GLY A 32 38.79 -18.38 -42.93
CA GLY A 32 38.04 -19.20 -43.89
C GLY A 32 38.25 -20.73 -43.82
N PRO A 33 37.91 -21.46 -44.91
CA PRO A 33 37.17 -22.73 -44.83
C PRO A 33 38.04 -23.98 -45.04
N ALA A 34 37.63 -25.12 -44.46
CA ALA A 34 38.21 -26.43 -44.81
C ALA A 34 37.20 -27.60 -44.72
N ARG A 35 36.87 -28.12 -45.91
CA ARG A 35 36.69 -29.53 -46.33
C ARG A 35 35.89 -30.52 -45.46
N LEU A 36 34.80 -31.00 -46.09
CA LEU A 36 34.16 -32.30 -45.87
C LEU A 36 35.17 -33.46 -45.84
N ARG A 37 35.14 -34.26 -44.77
CA ARG A 37 35.49 -35.69 -44.78
C ARG A 37 34.45 -36.48 -44.01
N ARG A 38 33.83 -37.44 -44.72
CA ARG A 38 33.06 -38.55 -44.15
C ARG A 38 33.98 -39.38 -43.25
N ALA A 39 33.52 -39.69 -42.04
CA ALA A 39 33.98 -40.84 -41.27
C ALA A 39 32.75 -41.49 -40.61
N ALA A 40 32.65 -42.80 -40.78
CA ALA A 40 31.57 -43.66 -40.36
C ALA A 40 31.76 -44.13 -38.91
N GLY A 41 30.64 -44.47 -38.24
CA GLY A 41 30.62 -45.35 -37.07
C GLY A 41 30.18 -44.69 -35.76
N ALA A 42 28.87 -44.74 -35.47
CA ALA A 42 28.33 -44.63 -34.11
C ALA A 42 27.16 -45.63 -33.96
N PRO A 43 27.02 -46.33 -32.81
CA PRO A 43 26.05 -47.41 -32.61
C PRO A 43 24.61 -46.87 -32.40
N PRO A 44 23.58 -47.71 -32.58
CA PRO A 44 22.19 -47.25 -32.55
C PRO A 44 21.74 -46.86 -31.12
N PRO A 45 20.78 -45.93 -30.98
CA PRO A 45 20.24 -45.55 -29.68
C PRO A 45 19.31 -46.65 -29.11
N PRO A 46 19.12 -46.71 -27.78
CA PRO A 46 18.24 -47.69 -27.14
C PRO A 46 16.75 -47.39 -27.45
N PRO A 47 15.86 -48.39 -27.32
CA PRO A 47 14.47 -48.27 -27.74
C PRO A 47 13.66 -47.31 -26.86
N LEU A 48 12.74 -46.60 -27.53
CA LEU A 48 11.78 -45.64 -26.97
C LEU A 48 10.97 -46.23 -25.80
N GLN A 49 10.98 -45.54 -24.66
CA GLN A 49 9.98 -45.71 -23.60
C GLN A 49 8.64 -45.08 -24.04
N PRO A 50 7.48 -45.58 -23.56
CA PRO A 50 6.18 -45.10 -23.98
C PRO A 50 5.93 -43.67 -23.50
N ALA A 51 5.33 -42.86 -24.37
CA ALA A 51 4.99 -41.47 -24.12
C ALA A 51 4.14 -41.32 -22.85
N LEU A 52 4.72 -40.67 -21.84
CA LEU A 52 3.95 -40.05 -20.77
C LEU A 52 3.18 -38.88 -21.37
N ASP A 53 1.86 -38.96 -21.25
CA ASP A 53 0.88 -37.98 -21.65
C ASP A 53 1.18 -36.65 -20.94
N HIS A 54 2.01 -35.80 -21.55
CA HIS A 54 2.18 -34.41 -21.16
C HIS A 54 0.90 -33.66 -21.53
N ARG A 55 -0.15 -33.83 -20.73
CA ARG A 55 -1.19 -32.82 -20.63
C ARG A 55 -0.51 -31.54 -20.16
N VAL A 56 -0.34 -30.62 -21.09
CA VAL A 56 -0.06 -29.21 -20.79
C VAL A 56 -1.09 -28.82 -19.73
N PRO A 57 -0.68 -28.35 -18.54
CA PRO A 57 -1.64 -27.85 -17.56
C PRO A 57 -2.46 -26.75 -18.23
N PRO A 58 -3.75 -26.60 -17.90
CA PRO A 58 -4.56 -25.53 -18.46
C PRO A 58 -3.84 -24.19 -18.22
N PRO A 59 -3.97 -23.21 -19.13
CA PRO A 59 -3.37 -21.90 -18.92
C PRO A 59 -3.83 -21.37 -17.57
N ASP A 60 -2.85 -20.98 -16.74
CA ASP A 60 -3.07 -20.34 -15.46
C ASP A 60 -4.14 -19.25 -15.58
N GLY A 61 -5.13 -19.25 -14.68
CA GLY A 61 -6.10 -18.17 -14.60
C GLY A 61 -5.41 -16.82 -14.37
N PRO A 62 -6.08 -15.69 -14.68
CA PRO A 62 -5.50 -14.35 -14.49
C PRO A 62 -4.95 -14.13 -13.08
N GLU A 63 -5.52 -14.79 -12.07
CA GLU A 63 -5.10 -14.77 -10.67
C GLU A 63 -3.71 -15.42 -10.44
N GLN A 64 -3.39 -16.49 -11.16
CA GLN A 64 -2.10 -17.21 -11.04
C GLN A 64 -0.96 -16.54 -11.82
N ALA A 65 -1.26 -15.89 -12.95
CA ALA A 65 -0.28 -15.11 -13.69
C ALA A 65 0.10 -13.80 -12.95
N GLN A 66 -0.86 -13.18 -12.25
CA GLN A 66 -0.66 -11.96 -11.44
C GLN A 66 0.25 -12.18 -10.21
N ASP A 67 0.28 -13.39 -9.66
CA ASP A 67 1.11 -13.72 -8.48
C ASP A 67 2.61 -13.80 -8.77
N ARG A 68 3.01 -14.15 -9.99
CA ARG A 68 4.42 -14.45 -10.32
C ARG A 68 5.36 -13.23 -10.26
N GLN A 69 4.88 -12.02 -10.47
CA GLN A 69 5.74 -10.81 -10.50
C GLN A 69 6.06 -10.24 -9.10
N GLN A 70 5.26 -10.57 -8.07
CA GLN A 70 5.42 -10.03 -6.70
C GLN A 70 5.76 -11.10 -5.66
N GLU A 71 5.68 -12.37 -6.04
CA GLU A 71 6.06 -13.52 -5.21
C GLU A 71 7.41 -13.38 -4.48
N PRO A 72 8.50 -12.88 -5.10
CA PRO A 72 9.82 -12.84 -4.45
C PRO A 72 9.85 -11.93 -3.20
N ARG A 73 9.27 -10.73 -3.28
CA ARG A 73 9.22 -9.78 -2.14
C ARG A 73 8.24 -10.24 -1.06
N LEU A 74 7.11 -10.84 -1.45
CA LEU A 74 6.16 -11.43 -0.51
C LEU A 74 6.73 -12.65 0.21
N ARG A 75 7.54 -13.46 -0.48
CA ARG A 75 8.30 -14.57 0.13
C ARG A 75 9.32 -14.03 1.13
N ALA A 76 10.07 -12.99 0.76
CA ALA A 76 11.03 -12.35 1.67
C ALA A 76 10.34 -11.77 2.93
N GLY A 77 9.20 -11.08 2.77
CA GLY A 77 8.41 -10.59 3.90
C GLY A 77 7.92 -11.71 4.82
N ARG A 78 7.41 -12.81 4.25
CA ARG A 78 7.00 -14.01 5.02
C ARG A 78 8.17 -14.65 5.76
N GLN A 79 9.34 -14.76 5.13
CA GLN A 79 10.54 -15.27 5.79
C GLN A 79 10.95 -14.41 6.99
N GLY A 80 10.88 -13.08 6.87
CA GLY A 80 11.11 -12.17 7.99
C GLY A 80 10.10 -12.38 9.13
N GLU A 81 8.81 -12.54 8.81
CA GLU A 81 7.76 -12.83 9.81
C GLU A 81 7.99 -14.17 10.53
N GLU A 82 8.34 -15.22 9.79
CA GLU A 82 8.67 -16.54 10.33
C GLU A 82 9.89 -16.49 11.26
N LEU A 83 10.91 -15.70 10.91
CA LEU A 83 12.10 -15.52 11.74
C LEU A 83 11.77 -14.81 13.05
N ILE A 84 10.97 -13.74 13.03
CA ILE A 84 10.53 -13.05 14.25
C ILE A 84 9.81 -14.02 15.20
N LEU A 85 8.91 -14.86 14.66
CA LEU A 85 8.20 -15.87 15.44
C LEU A 85 9.14 -16.94 15.99
N LEU A 86 10.08 -17.43 15.19
CA LEU A 86 11.09 -18.39 15.62
C LEU A 86 11.92 -17.83 16.78
N THR A 87 12.40 -16.60 16.65
CA THR A 87 13.18 -15.91 17.68
C THR A 87 12.40 -15.77 18.98
N ALA A 88 11.14 -15.34 18.91
CA ALA A 88 10.27 -15.24 20.08
C ALA A 88 10.05 -16.60 20.77
N LEU A 89 9.85 -17.67 19.99
CA LEU A 89 9.70 -19.04 20.50
C LEU A 89 10.99 -19.55 21.15
N LEU A 90 12.16 -19.25 20.57
CA LEU A 90 13.45 -19.61 21.14
C LEU A 90 13.68 -18.91 22.48
N PHE A 91 13.42 -17.60 22.57
CA PHE A 91 13.50 -16.87 23.84
C PHE A 91 12.53 -17.42 24.89
N TYR A 92 11.29 -17.75 24.49
CA TYR A 92 10.33 -18.38 25.38
C TYR A 92 10.83 -19.73 25.90
N ALA A 93 11.33 -20.60 25.00
CA ALA A 93 11.85 -21.92 25.36
C ALA A 93 13.07 -21.84 26.29
N VAL A 94 14.01 -20.93 26.02
CA VAL A 94 15.19 -20.69 26.87
C VAL A 94 14.76 -20.21 28.25
N ASN A 95 13.84 -19.24 28.33
CA ASN A 95 13.32 -18.76 29.62
C ASN A 95 12.56 -19.84 30.39
N ALA A 96 11.84 -20.73 29.71
CA ALA A 96 11.13 -21.84 30.35
C ALA A 96 12.09 -22.95 30.83
N ALA A 97 13.20 -23.20 30.11
CA ALA A 97 14.11 -24.31 30.36
C ALA A 97 15.26 -23.97 31.33
N VAL A 98 15.62 -22.70 31.51
CA VAL A 98 16.80 -22.29 32.29
C VAL A 98 16.39 -21.83 33.70
N PRO A 99 16.69 -22.59 34.78
CA PRO A 99 16.30 -22.24 36.15
C PRO A 99 16.90 -20.92 36.65
N VAL A 100 18.08 -20.55 36.13
CA VAL A 100 18.78 -19.30 36.46
C VAL A 100 17.92 -18.08 36.18
N ALA A 101 17.05 -18.12 35.16
CA ALA A 101 16.14 -17.04 34.80
C ALA A 101 15.16 -16.69 35.93
N GLN A 102 14.84 -17.65 36.82
CA GLN A 102 13.90 -17.47 37.92
C GLN A 102 14.52 -16.81 39.16
N SER A 103 15.85 -16.73 39.24
CA SER A 103 16.60 -16.15 40.38
C SER A 103 17.32 -14.85 40.05
N VAL A 104 17.13 -14.28 38.85
CA VAL A 104 17.78 -13.04 38.41
C VAL A 104 17.11 -11.82 39.07
N PRO A 105 17.86 -10.85 39.60
CA PRO A 105 17.27 -9.61 40.12
C PRO A 105 16.55 -8.82 39.02
N TRP A 106 15.55 -8.04 39.40
CA TRP A 106 14.85 -7.15 38.47
C TRP A 106 15.76 -6.07 37.88
N TRP A 107 16.72 -5.56 38.66
CA TRP A 107 17.63 -4.48 38.26
C TRP A 107 19.04 -4.66 38.86
N ASP A 108 20.07 -4.48 38.06
CA ASP A 108 21.47 -4.37 38.49
C ASP A 108 22.22 -3.39 37.56
N SER A 109 22.71 -2.29 38.13
CA SER A 109 23.43 -1.24 37.36
C SER A 109 24.79 -1.69 36.85
N ARG A 110 25.42 -2.70 37.48
CA ARG A 110 26.68 -3.27 36.99
C ARG A 110 26.45 -3.99 35.67
N GLY A 111 25.32 -4.70 35.54
CA GLY A 111 24.90 -5.33 34.30
C GLY A 111 24.71 -4.30 33.18
N LEU A 112 24.08 -3.16 33.47
CA LEU A 112 23.90 -2.07 32.50
C LEU A 112 25.25 -1.55 31.99
N LEU A 113 26.21 -1.31 32.90
CA LEU A 113 27.55 -0.84 32.52
C LEU A 113 28.28 -1.88 31.66
N VAL A 114 28.26 -3.16 32.07
CA VAL A 114 28.85 -4.26 31.31
C VAL A 114 28.23 -4.33 29.91
N ALA A 115 26.90 -4.28 29.82
CA ALA A 115 26.20 -4.35 28.53
C ALA A 115 26.56 -3.19 27.61
N ALA A 116 26.56 -1.95 28.14
CA ALA A 116 26.89 -0.76 27.37
C ALA A 116 28.33 -0.79 26.85
N LEU A 117 29.32 -1.12 27.72
CA LEU A 117 30.73 -1.19 27.32
C LEU A 117 31.00 -2.28 26.30
N LEU A 118 30.41 -3.46 26.47
CA LEU A 118 30.55 -4.56 25.53
C LEU A 118 29.88 -4.27 24.19
N HIS A 119 28.74 -3.57 24.20
CA HIS A 119 28.07 -3.19 22.97
C HIS A 119 28.90 -2.15 22.19
N VAL A 120 29.22 -1.02 22.82
CA VAL A 120 29.97 0.09 22.20
C VAL A 120 31.35 -0.33 21.69
N GLY A 121 32.03 -1.22 22.41
CA GLY A 121 33.34 -1.73 22.02
C GLY A 121 33.24 -3.00 21.17
N PRO A 122 33.37 -4.19 21.78
CA PRO A 122 33.44 -5.47 21.07
C PRO A 122 32.34 -5.72 20.03
N VAL A 123 31.06 -5.50 20.37
CA VAL A 123 29.95 -5.85 19.46
C VAL A 123 29.99 -4.99 18.20
N GLU A 124 30.06 -3.67 18.35
CA GLU A 124 30.14 -2.75 17.21
C GLU A 124 31.40 -2.97 16.37
N PHE A 125 32.55 -3.18 17.01
CA PHE A 125 33.81 -3.44 16.30
C PHE A 125 33.75 -4.74 15.49
N LEU A 126 33.30 -5.84 16.10
CA LEU A 126 33.19 -7.14 15.43
C LEU A 126 32.13 -7.10 14.32
N TYR A 127 31.00 -6.43 14.54
CA TYR A 127 29.99 -6.23 13.52
C TYR A 127 30.57 -5.48 12.31
N TYR A 128 31.24 -4.35 12.54
CA TYR A 128 31.79 -3.52 11.46
C TYR A 128 32.67 -4.34 10.51
N TRP A 129 33.58 -5.14 11.06
CA TRP A 129 34.46 -5.97 10.24
C TRP A 129 33.75 -7.14 9.57
N LEU A 130 32.82 -7.79 10.27
CA LEU A 130 31.99 -8.85 9.71
C LEU A 130 31.17 -8.31 8.53
N HIS A 131 30.46 -7.20 8.73
CA HIS A 131 29.61 -6.57 7.73
C HIS A 131 30.43 -6.12 6.52
N ARG A 132 31.59 -5.49 6.74
CA ARG A 132 32.52 -5.14 5.66
C ARG A 132 33.03 -6.38 4.91
N ALA A 133 33.28 -7.49 5.59
CA ALA A 133 33.66 -8.75 4.95
C ALA A 133 32.50 -9.35 4.15
N LEU A 134 31.25 -9.25 4.63
CA LEU A 134 30.06 -9.68 3.91
C LEU A 134 29.88 -8.92 2.59
N HIS A 135 30.36 -7.68 2.49
CA HIS A 135 30.39 -6.90 1.24
C HIS A 135 31.51 -7.29 0.27
N HIS A 136 32.37 -8.24 0.62
CA HIS A 136 33.27 -8.86 -0.34
C HIS A 136 32.46 -9.72 -1.32
N HIS A 137 32.73 -9.59 -2.62
CA HIS A 137 31.93 -10.17 -3.72
C HIS A 137 31.48 -11.64 -3.50
N TYR A 138 32.34 -12.48 -2.94
CA TYR A 138 32.04 -13.89 -2.66
C TYR A 138 30.97 -14.09 -1.57
N LEU A 139 31.08 -13.36 -0.46
CA LEU A 139 30.17 -13.44 0.66
C LEU A 139 28.88 -12.67 0.37
N TYR A 140 28.99 -11.53 -0.32
CA TYR A 140 27.86 -10.71 -0.69
C TYR A 140 26.85 -11.52 -1.49
N ALA A 141 27.27 -12.16 -2.58
CA ALA A 141 26.37 -12.91 -3.46
C ALA A 141 25.68 -14.12 -2.80
N ARG A 142 26.17 -14.59 -1.66
CA ARG A 142 25.67 -15.80 -0.98
C ARG A 142 24.89 -15.53 0.29
N TYR A 143 25.31 -14.51 1.03
CA TYR A 143 24.80 -14.22 2.36
C TYR A 143 24.09 -12.86 2.38
N HIS A 144 24.72 -11.82 1.85
CA HIS A 144 24.25 -10.46 2.13
C HIS A 144 23.45 -9.78 1.00
N SER A 145 23.47 -10.32 -0.22
CA SER A 145 22.78 -9.73 -1.37
C SER A 145 21.27 -9.77 -1.25
N HIS A 146 20.72 -10.74 -0.50
CA HIS A 146 19.27 -10.83 -0.29
C HIS A 146 18.76 -9.71 0.63
N HIS A 147 19.49 -9.41 1.70
CA HIS A 147 19.25 -8.25 2.57
C HIS A 147 19.21 -6.95 1.75
N HIS A 148 20.19 -6.78 0.86
CA HIS A 148 20.31 -5.64 -0.04
C HIS A 148 19.39 -5.63 -1.27
N ALA A 149 18.61 -6.69 -1.49
CA ALA A 149 17.60 -6.68 -2.54
C ALA A 149 16.52 -5.61 -2.28
N SER A 150 16.39 -5.17 -1.01
CA SER A 150 15.55 -4.07 -0.59
C SER A 150 16.34 -2.76 -0.54
N ILE A 151 16.57 -2.15 -1.71
CA ILE A 151 17.30 -0.87 -1.83
C ILE A 151 16.60 0.25 -1.05
N VAL A 152 15.27 0.25 -1.09
CA VAL A 152 14.44 1.10 -0.23
C VAL A 152 14.10 0.27 0.99
N THR A 153 14.80 0.52 2.09
CA THR A 153 14.66 -0.28 3.30
C THR A 153 13.24 -0.19 3.88
N GLU A 154 12.79 -1.29 4.45
CA GLU A 154 11.58 -1.33 5.27
C GLU A 154 11.95 -1.99 6.60
N PRO A 155 11.23 -1.75 7.72
CA PRO A 155 11.61 -2.34 9.00
C PRO A 155 11.78 -3.86 8.96
N ILE A 156 11.03 -4.57 8.11
CA ILE A 156 11.18 -6.01 7.92
C ILE A 156 12.51 -6.41 7.24
N THR A 157 13.12 -5.53 6.44
CA THR A 157 14.45 -5.76 5.85
C THR A 157 15.51 -6.00 6.92
N SER A 158 15.34 -5.43 8.11
CA SER A 158 16.28 -5.55 9.23
C SER A 158 16.48 -6.97 9.76
N VAL A 159 15.54 -7.89 9.46
CA VAL A 159 15.55 -9.28 9.92
C VAL A 159 15.66 -10.28 8.76
N ILE A 160 15.87 -9.81 7.53
CA ILE A 160 15.99 -10.71 6.37
C ILE A 160 17.46 -10.99 6.10
N HIS A 161 17.96 -12.06 6.71
CA HIS A 161 19.29 -12.60 6.46
C HIS A 161 19.23 -14.12 6.23
N PRO A 162 20.15 -14.69 5.44
CA PRO A 162 20.32 -16.13 5.39
C PRO A 162 20.72 -16.70 6.74
N PHE A 163 20.28 -17.93 7.03
CA PHE A 163 20.46 -18.59 8.32
C PHE A 163 21.87 -18.48 8.91
N ALA A 164 22.91 -18.62 8.08
CA ALA A 164 24.29 -18.54 8.55
C ALA A 164 24.69 -17.13 9.01
N GLU A 165 24.27 -16.09 8.29
CA GLU A 165 24.50 -14.70 8.68
C GLU A 165 23.76 -14.37 9.97
N GLU A 166 22.50 -14.82 10.05
CA GLU A 166 21.65 -14.66 11.23
C GLU A 166 22.27 -15.32 12.48
N LEU A 167 22.77 -16.57 12.36
CA LEU A 167 23.44 -17.26 13.46
C LEU A 167 24.67 -16.49 13.99
N VAL A 168 25.43 -15.85 13.10
CA VAL A 168 26.58 -15.03 13.48
C VAL A 168 26.12 -13.77 14.21
N TYR A 169 25.07 -13.09 13.72
CA TYR A 169 24.50 -11.93 14.42
C TYR A 169 23.92 -12.29 15.79
N PHE A 170 23.18 -13.41 15.91
CA PHE A 170 22.71 -13.92 17.20
C PHE A 170 23.86 -14.15 18.18
N THR A 171 24.94 -14.80 17.73
CA THR A 171 26.11 -15.06 18.56
C THR A 171 26.77 -13.76 19.00
N LEU A 172 26.86 -12.78 18.10
CA LEU A 172 27.43 -11.48 18.36
C LEU A 172 26.62 -10.69 19.41
N PHE A 173 25.29 -10.62 19.24
CA PHE A 173 24.39 -9.94 20.17
C PHE A 173 24.21 -10.68 21.50
N ALA A 174 24.50 -11.98 21.54
CA ALA A 174 24.53 -12.75 22.78
C ALA A 174 25.73 -12.38 23.68
N ILE A 175 26.81 -11.75 23.16
CA ILE A 175 28.02 -11.46 23.93
C ILE A 175 27.69 -10.69 25.23
N PRO A 176 26.96 -9.55 25.21
CA PRO A 176 26.67 -8.83 26.45
C PRO A 176 25.75 -9.61 27.39
N LEU A 177 24.75 -10.32 26.85
CA LEU A 177 23.81 -11.13 27.63
C LEU A 177 24.51 -12.27 28.37
N LEU A 178 25.29 -13.07 27.65
CA LEU A 178 26.05 -14.19 28.21
C LEU A 178 27.13 -13.70 29.17
N THR A 179 27.77 -12.57 28.88
CA THR A 179 28.76 -11.99 29.80
C THR A 179 28.11 -11.61 31.12
N MET A 180 26.97 -10.90 31.10
CA MET A 180 26.24 -10.55 32.32
C MET A 180 25.84 -11.78 33.14
N VAL A 181 25.43 -12.87 32.48
CA VAL A 181 25.14 -14.14 33.16
C VAL A 181 26.41 -14.72 33.79
N GLY A 182 27.50 -14.80 33.03
CA GLY A 182 28.78 -15.35 33.48
C GLY A 182 29.44 -14.54 34.61
N THR A 183 29.24 -13.22 34.66
CA THR A 183 29.75 -12.34 35.72
C THR A 183 28.78 -12.19 36.90
N GLY A 184 27.61 -12.83 36.85
CA GLY A 184 26.59 -12.72 37.91
C GLY A 184 25.99 -11.31 38.05
N THR A 185 25.98 -10.52 36.98
CA THR A 185 25.43 -9.15 36.93
C THR A 185 24.18 -9.03 36.06
N ALA A 186 23.62 -10.15 35.61
CA ALA A 186 22.39 -10.17 34.82
C ALA A 186 21.22 -9.58 35.63
N SER A 187 20.37 -8.81 34.96
CA SER A 187 19.08 -8.37 35.50
C SER A 187 17.99 -8.41 34.44
N VAL A 188 16.76 -8.64 34.87
CA VAL A 188 15.60 -8.76 33.97
C VAL A 188 15.44 -7.50 33.12
N ALA A 189 15.48 -6.32 33.75
CA ALA A 189 15.31 -5.05 33.05
C ALA A 189 16.42 -4.76 32.04
N VAL A 190 17.69 -5.03 32.39
CA VAL A 190 18.81 -4.75 31.47
C VAL A 190 18.82 -5.72 30.29
N ALA A 191 18.55 -7.01 30.50
CA ALA A 191 18.52 -7.98 29.41
C ALA A 191 17.40 -7.66 28.40
N ASN A 192 16.17 -7.41 28.88
CA ASN A 192 15.05 -7.04 28.01
C ASN A 192 15.26 -5.66 27.37
N GLY A 193 15.79 -4.70 28.12
CA GLY A 193 16.11 -3.36 27.59
C GLY A 193 17.18 -3.40 26.50
N TYR A 194 18.18 -4.27 26.63
CA TYR A 194 19.23 -4.45 25.62
C TYR A 194 18.69 -5.06 24.33
N LEU A 195 17.86 -6.11 24.43
CA LEU A 195 17.18 -6.70 23.26
C LEU A 195 16.28 -5.67 22.58
N ALA A 196 15.46 -4.95 23.35
CA ALA A 196 14.60 -3.89 22.82
C ALA A 196 15.40 -2.77 22.16
N TYR A 197 16.59 -2.44 22.67
CA TYR A 197 17.48 -1.45 22.07
C TYR A 197 18.04 -1.92 20.72
N ILE A 198 18.52 -3.17 20.62
CA ILE A 198 19.00 -3.73 19.35
C ILE A 198 17.89 -3.70 18.30
N ASP A 199 16.71 -4.21 18.65
CA ASP A 199 15.57 -4.22 17.73
C ASP A 199 15.19 -2.80 17.35
N PHE A 200 15.02 -1.89 18.32
CA PHE A 200 14.66 -0.51 18.04
C PHE A 200 15.65 0.16 17.08
N MET A 201 16.96 0.05 17.35
CA MET A 201 17.98 0.68 16.52
C MET A 201 18.02 0.06 15.12
N ASN A 202 17.91 -1.27 15.00
CA ASN A 202 17.90 -1.93 13.70
C ASN A 202 16.67 -1.56 12.87
N TYR A 203 15.49 -1.50 13.50
CA TYR A 203 14.26 -1.03 12.86
C TYR A 203 14.34 0.46 12.49
N LEU A 204 14.97 1.29 13.33
CA LEU A 204 15.23 2.70 13.04
C LEU A 204 16.07 2.84 11.76
N GLY A 205 17.17 2.10 11.61
CA GLY A 205 18.00 2.17 10.41
C GLY A 205 17.27 1.77 9.13
N HIS A 206 16.30 0.85 9.24
CA HIS A 206 15.56 0.29 8.10
C HIS A 206 14.17 0.91 7.89
N CYS A 207 13.74 1.89 8.68
CA CYS A 207 12.38 2.43 8.56
C CYS A 207 12.18 3.35 7.35
N ASN A 208 13.27 3.75 6.68
CA ASN A 208 13.27 4.63 5.50
C ASN A 208 12.49 5.94 5.73
N PHE A 209 12.47 6.40 6.97
CA PHE A 209 11.88 7.65 7.40
C PHE A 209 12.79 8.32 8.43
N GLU A 210 13.26 9.53 8.13
CA GLU A 210 14.12 10.26 9.05
C GLU A 210 13.32 10.81 10.22
N LEU A 211 13.47 10.17 11.38
CA LEU A 211 12.77 10.55 12.62
C LEU A 211 13.71 11.12 13.67
N VAL A 212 15.03 11.13 13.44
CA VAL A 212 16.01 11.65 14.39
C VAL A 212 16.07 13.17 14.25
N PRO A 213 15.55 13.95 15.21
CA PRO A 213 15.51 15.40 15.07
C PRO A 213 16.91 16.00 15.23
N ARG A 214 17.18 17.04 14.44
CA ARG A 214 18.46 17.78 14.44
C ARG A 214 18.88 18.26 15.84
N LEU A 215 17.90 18.61 16.67
CA LEU A 215 18.12 19.07 18.05
C LEU A 215 18.99 18.10 18.87
N LEU A 216 18.89 16.78 18.65
CA LEU A 216 19.71 15.81 19.39
C LEU A 216 21.19 15.97 19.10
N PHE A 217 21.55 16.23 17.83
CA PHE A 217 22.92 16.48 17.41
C PHE A 217 23.39 17.90 17.75
N ASP A 218 22.50 18.88 17.81
CA ASP A 218 22.85 20.23 18.27
C ASP A 218 23.14 20.26 19.79
N VAL A 219 22.36 19.53 20.60
CA VAL A 219 22.52 19.46 22.06
C VAL A 219 23.72 18.59 22.46
N PHE A 220 23.93 17.46 21.78
CA PHE A 220 25.06 16.57 22.04
C PHE A 220 25.73 16.14 20.72
N PRO A 221 26.62 16.98 20.14
CA PRO A 221 27.28 16.70 18.87
C PRO A 221 27.99 15.35 18.76
N PRO A 222 28.62 14.80 19.83
CA PRO A 222 29.22 13.48 19.75
C PRO A 222 28.24 12.36 19.43
N LEU A 223 26.93 12.54 19.66
CA LEU A 223 25.89 11.54 19.36
C LEU A 223 25.93 11.09 17.90
N LYS A 224 26.32 11.96 16.97
CA LYS A 224 26.48 11.63 15.54
C LYS A 224 27.39 10.41 15.30
N TYR A 225 28.38 10.19 16.17
CA TYR A 225 29.30 9.06 16.07
C TYR A 225 28.81 7.84 16.85
N LEU A 226 27.92 8.04 17.83
CA LEU A 226 27.43 6.99 18.73
C LEU A 226 26.09 6.40 18.30
N MET A 227 25.44 7.00 17.30
CA MET A 227 24.14 6.57 16.80
C MET A 227 24.00 7.00 15.33
N TYR A 228 23.73 6.05 14.45
CA TYR A 228 23.40 6.37 13.06
C TYR A 228 22.01 7.01 12.96
N THR A 229 21.69 7.51 11.78
CA THR A 229 20.33 7.88 11.40
C THR A 229 19.77 6.92 10.35
N PRO A 230 18.44 6.83 10.20
CA PRO A 230 17.81 6.14 9.07
C PRO A 230 18.42 6.55 7.71
N SER A 231 18.70 7.85 7.54
CA SER A 231 19.33 8.37 6.32
C SER A 231 20.74 7.81 6.10
N PHE A 232 21.55 7.70 7.16
CA PHE A 232 22.92 7.16 7.09
C PHE A 232 22.91 5.69 6.63
N HIS A 233 22.02 4.87 7.18
CA HIS A 233 21.89 3.45 6.84
C HIS A 233 21.20 3.22 5.48
N SER A 234 20.23 4.06 5.11
CA SER A 234 19.64 4.03 3.75
C SER A 234 20.70 4.24 2.66
N LEU A 235 21.68 5.10 2.91
CA LEU A 235 22.78 5.34 1.98
C LEU A 235 23.67 4.10 1.81
N HIS A 236 23.86 3.31 2.87
CA HIS A 236 24.52 2.01 2.80
C HIS A 236 23.79 1.05 1.83
N HIS A 237 22.47 0.95 1.95
CA HIS A 237 21.62 0.11 1.09
C HIS A 237 21.52 0.58 -0.36
N THR A 238 21.91 1.82 -0.66
CA THR A 238 21.90 2.36 -2.03
C THR A 238 23.27 2.35 -2.69
N GLN A 239 24.36 2.55 -1.94
CA GLN A 239 25.73 2.62 -2.48
C GLN A 239 26.52 1.32 -2.29
N PHE A 240 26.14 0.48 -1.32
CA PHE A 240 26.75 -0.81 -0.93
C PHE A 240 28.23 -0.77 -0.53
N ARG A 241 28.89 0.40 -0.59
CA ARG A 241 30.36 0.51 -0.44
C ARG A 241 30.82 1.44 0.67
N SER A 242 29.89 1.98 1.44
CA SER A 242 30.09 2.94 2.51
C SER A 242 29.16 2.62 3.69
N ASN A 243 29.42 3.21 4.86
CA ASN A 243 28.53 3.17 6.03
C ASN A 243 28.27 1.73 6.55
N TYR A 244 29.31 1.01 7.00
CA TYR A 244 29.23 -0.38 7.45
C TYR A 244 28.93 -0.57 8.95
N SER A 245 28.85 0.50 9.75
CA SER A 245 28.60 0.44 11.19
C SER A 245 27.32 -0.34 11.54
N LEU A 246 27.29 -0.96 12.73
CA LEU A 246 26.05 -1.53 13.27
C LEU A 246 25.11 -0.41 13.69
N PHE A 247 25.42 0.34 14.76
CA PHE A 247 24.65 1.51 15.18
C PHE A 247 25.54 2.72 15.38
N MET A 248 26.87 2.56 15.46
CA MET A 248 27.81 3.64 15.74
C MET A 248 28.67 4.02 14.52
N PRO A 249 28.36 5.13 13.83
CA PRO A 249 29.18 5.63 12.72
C PRO A 249 30.65 5.90 13.07
N LEU A 250 31.00 5.94 14.36
CA LEU A 250 32.38 6.04 14.86
C LEU A 250 33.35 5.16 14.06
N TYR A 251 33.03 3.89 13.83
CA TYR A 251 33.92 2.97 13.12
C TYR A 251 34.07 3.32 11.63
N ASP A 252 33.01 3.79 10.98
CA ASP A 252 33.10 4.28 9.60
C ASP A 252 33.95 5.53 9.48
N HIS A 253 33.87 6.44 10.45
CA HIS A 253 34.72 7.62 10.49
C HIS A 253 36.18 7.28 10.79
N LEU A 254 36.45 6.35 11.72
CA LEU A 254 37.80 5.90 12.06
C LEU A 254 38.50 5.21 10.87
N TYR A 255 37.76 4.39 10.11
CA TYR A 255 38.32 3.63 8.98
C TYR A 255 38.08 4.26 7.61
N GLY A 256 37.51 5.47 7.55
CA GLY A 256 37.32 6.25 6.33
C GLY A 256 36.30 5.66 5.35
N THR A 257 35.29 4.93 5.86
CA THR A 257 34.21 4.33 5.07
C THR A 257 32.88 5.10 5.17
N ALA A 258 32.84 6.21 5.90
CA ALA A 258 31.68 7.09 5.94
C ALA A 258 31.46 7.80 4.59
N ASP A 259 30.24 7.74 4.07
CA ASP A 259 29.87 8.39 2.82
C ASP A 259 29.81 9.92 2.99
N LYS A 260 30.41 10.64 2.05
CA LYS A 260 30.50 12.11 2.09
C LYS A 260 29.13 12.80 1.97
N SER A 261 28.14 12.13 1.38
CA SER A 261 26.80 12.67 1.18
C SER A 261 25.84 12.40 2.34
N SER A 262 26.31 11.72 3.41
CA SER A 262 25.47 11.34 4.56
C SER A 262 24.79 12.54 5.23
N ASP A 263 25.54 13.62 5.46
CA ASP A 263 25.01 14.84 6.10
C ASP A 263 23.99 15.56 5.18
N ASP A 264 24.30 15.65 3.89
CA ASP A 264 23.42 16.28 2.90
C ASP A 264 22.12 15.49 2.72
N LEU A 265 22.17 14.15 2.79
CA LEU A 265 20.98 13.32 2.75
C LEU A 265 20.13 13.49 4.00
N TYR A 266 20.75 13.52 5.18
CA TYR A 266 20.05 13.75 6.45
C TYR A 266 19.32 15.10 6.47
N GLU A 267 20.00 16.20 6.11
CA GLU A 267 19.39 17.54 6.08
C GLU A 267 18.26 17.63 5.04
N ARG A 268 18.42 17.00 3.87
CA ARG A 268 17.34 16.92 2.87
C ARG A 268 16.14 16.12 3.37
N ALA A 269 16.38 15.01 4.08
CA ALA A 269 15.31 14.19 4.63
C ALA A 269 14.49 14.95 5.69
N LEU A 270 15.13 15.81 6.50
CA LEU A 270 14.46 16.66 7.50
C LEU A 270 13.64 17.81 6.91
N GLN A 271 14.07 18.39 5.79
CA GLN A 271 13.36 19.50 5.13
C GLN A 271 12.05 19.06 4.47
N GLY A 272 11.78 17.75 4.43
CA GLY A 272 10.59 17.18 3.82
C GLY A 272 10.64 17.20 2.29
N ARG A 273 9.60 16.65 1.66
CA ARG A 273 9.50 16.52 0.21
C ARG A 273 8.93 17.80 -0.39
N ALA A 274 9.76 18.64 -0.96
CA ALA A 274 9.34 19.78 -1.77
C ALA A 274 9.98 19.71 -3.16
N GLY A 275 9.24 20.09 -4.20
CA GLY A 275 9.74 20.09 -5.58
C GLY A 275 9.59 18.74 -6.26
N GLU A 276 10.70 18.17 -6.76
CA GLU A 276 10.69 17.02 -7.69
C GLU A 276 10.08 15.73 -7.12
N ASP A 277 9.98 15.59 -5.80
CA ASP A 277 9.45 14.39 -5.11
C ASP A 277 8.01 14.49 -4.61
N ALA A 278 7.27 15.53 -5.02
CA ALA A 278 5.84 15.62 -4.78
C ALA A 278 5.05 14.50 -5.50
N PRO A 279 3.96 13.98 -4.89
CA PRO A 279 3.08 13.05 -5.59
C PRO A 279 2.29 13.78 -6.68
N ASP A 280 2.08 13.16 -7.84
CA ASP A 280 1.15 13.65 -8.85
C ASP A 280 -0.30 13.37 -8.44
N VAL A 281 -0.55 12.21 -7.83
CA VAL A 281 -1.88 11.79 -7.38
C VAL A 281 -1.82 11.32 -5.93
N VAL A 282 -2.74 11.84 -5.12
CA VAL A 282 -2.98 11.38 -3.76
C VAL A 282 -4.33 10.67 -3.69
N HIS A 283 -4.36 9.47 -3.13
CA HIS A 283 -5.58 8.74 -2.79
C HIS A 283 -5.80 8.76 -1.28
N LEU A 284 -6.83 9.46 -0.82
CA LEU A 284 -7.16 9.57 0.58
C LEU A 284 -8.19 8.51 0.98
N THR A 285 -7.77 7.50 1.74
CA THR A 285 -8.63 6.44 2.27
C THR A 285 -8.76 6.53 3.80
N HIS A 286 -9.49 5.62 4.43
CA HIS A 286 -9.58 5.52 5.89
C HIS A 286 -9.67 4.05 6.33
N LEU A 287 -9.41 3.81 7.62
CA LEU A 287 -9.53 2.48 8.21
C LEU A 287 -11.00 2.08 8.30
N THR A 288 -11.35 0.85 7.94
CA THR A 288 -12.75 0.39 8.01
C THR A 288 -13.08 -0.14 9.41
N THR A 289 -12.24 -1.02 9.93
CA THR A 289 -12.30 -1.62 11.27
C THR A 289 -10.93 -1.54 11.96
N PRO A 290 -10.82 -1.72 13.28
CA PRO A 290 -9.50 -1.81 13.94
C PRO A 290 -8.57 -2.84 13.29
N ALA A 291 -9.12 -3.97 12.82
CA ALA A 291 -8.34 -5.00 12.13
C ALA A 291 -7.80 -4.57 10.74
N SER A 292 -8.41 -3.57 10.09
CA SER A 292 -7.90 -3.03 8.81
C SER A 292 -6.53 -2.36 8.94
N LEU A 293 -6.12 -1.99 10.15
CA LEU A 293 -4.78 -1.45 10.42
C LEU A 293 -3.69 -2.48 10.11
N LEU A 294 -3.93 -3.75 10.40
CA LEU A 294 -3.01 -4.85 10.11
C LEU A 294 -2.94 -5.19 8.61
N ARG A 295 -3.82 -4.60 7.79
CA ARG A 295 -3.81 -4.70 6.33
C ARG A 295 -2.98 -3.59 5.68
N LEU A 296 -2.55 -2.60 6.46
CA LEU A 296 -1.50 -1.68 6.04
C LEU A 296 -0.15 -2.40 6.15
N ARG A 297 0.87 -1.90 5.43
CA ARG A 297 2.25 -2.43 5.53
C ARG A 297 2.97 -2.01 6.83
N LEU A 298 2.23 -1.89 7.93
CA LEU A 298 2.72 -1.49 9.27
C LEU A 298 3.08 -2.72 10.13
N GLY A 299 3.65 -3.76 9.54
CA GLY A 299 4.09 -4.96 10.27
C GLY A 299 4.12 -6.21 9.39
N PHE A 300 2.95 -6.77 9.09
CA PHE A 300 2.83 -8.07 8.42
C PHE A 300 2.55 -7.91 6.92
N ALA A 301 3.57 -8.14 6.10
CA ALA A 301 3.45 -8.18 4.65
C ALA A 301 2.46 -9.25 4.18
N SER A 302 2.37 -10.39 4.87
CA SER A 302 1.42 -11.46 4.55
C SER A 302 -0.04 -11.03 4.72
N LEU A 303 -0.33 -10.27 5.79
CA LEU A 303 -1.68 -9.74 6.05
C LEU A 303 -2.03 -8.59 5.10
N ALA A 304 -1.08 -7.71 4.81
CA ALA A 304 -1.27 -6.61 3.85
C ALA A 304 -1.53 -7.11 2.42
N ALA A 305 -0.87 -8.19 2.02
CA ALA A 305 -1.02 -8.79 0.68
C ALA A 305 -2.22 -9.73 0.52
N ALA A 306 -3.01 -9.91 1.58
CA ALA A 306 -4.24 -10.68 1.57
C ALA A 306 -5.44 -9.74 1.66
N PRO A 307 -6.51 -9.97 0.88
CA PRO A 307 -7.72 -9.17 0.98
C PRO A 307 -8.33 -9.30 2.39
N ALA A 308 -8.83 -8.18 2.91
CA ALA A 308 -9.64 -8.16 4.11
C ALA A 308 -10.95 -8.94 3.89
N PRO A 309 -11.51 -9.58 4.93
CA PRO A 309 -12.87 -10.08 4.86
C PRO A 309 -13.82 -8.95 4.45
N PRO A 310 -14.83 -9.22 3.60
CA PRO A 310 -15.83 -8.23 3.25
C PRO A 310 -16.45 -7.61 4.51
N ALA A 311 -16.44 -6.29 4.60
CA ALA A 311 -16.97 -5.56 5.74
C ALA A 311 -18.00 -4.54 5.25
N SER A 312 -19.27 -4.76 5.58
CA SER A 312 -20.34 -3.81 5.28
C SER A 312 -20.16 -2.51 6.06
N ARG A 313 -20.58 -1.38 5.47
CA ARG A 313 -20.60 -0.05 6.10
C ARG A 313 -21.24 -0.07 7.51
N TYR A 314 -22.32 -0.83 7.70
CA TYR A 314 -23.09 -0.85 8.96
C TYR A 314 -22.81 -2.05 9.86
N GLY A 315 -21.92 -2.96 9.45
CA GLY A 315 -21.44 -4.07 10.26
C GLY A 315 -22.49 -5.14 10.59
N ALA A 316 -22.43 -6.28 9.89
CA ALA A 316 -22.88 -7.57 10.42
C ALA A 316 -22.16 -8.69 9.64
N GLY A 317 -21.50 -9.60 10.36
CA GLY A 317 -20.77 -10.79 9.84
C GLY A 317 -19.27 -10.53 9.64
N SER A 318 -18.32 -11.29 10.14
CA SER A 318 -18.28 -12.60 10.79
C SER A 318 -17.34 -12.50 11.99
N SER A 319 -17.80 -12.91 13.17
CA SER A 319 -16.93 -13.21 14.30
C SER A 319 -16.21 -14.53 14.01
N SER A 320 -15.29 -14.54 13.05
CA SER A 320 -14.36 -15.66 12.90
C SER A 320 -13.45 -15.65 14.12
N SER A 321 -13.44 -16.72 14.90
CA SER A 321 -12.73 -16.90 16.17
C SER A 321 -11.22 -16.59 16.12
N SER A 322 -10.64 -16.43 14.93
CA SER A 322 -9.30 -15.90 14.65
C SER A 322 -9.14 -14.38 14.90
N SER A 323 -10.24 -13.65 15.13
CA SER A 323 -10.21 -12.20 15.36
C SER A 323 -9.81 -11.82 16.79
N SER A 324 -9.81 -12.73 17.77
CA SER A 324 -9.49 -12.38 19.17
C SER A 324 -8.00 -12.06 19.36
N SER A 325 -7.09 -12.85 18.79
CA SER A 325 -5.64 -12.63 18.91
C SER A 325 -5.16 -11.43 18.10
N LEU A 326 -5.65 -11.25 16.86
CA LEU A 326 -5.31 -10.08 16.04
C LEU A 326 -5.92 -8.79 16.62
N ALA A 327 -7.12 -8.85 17.21
CA ALA A 327 -7.70 -7.71 17.89
C ALA A 327 -6.88 -7.29 19.12
N ALA A 328 -6.28 -8.23 19.86
CA ALA A 328 -5.43 -7.91 21.01
C ALA A 328 -4.21 -7.05 20.62
N VAL A 329 -3.67 -7.24 19.41
CA VAL A 329 -2.57 -6.41 18.86
C VAL A 329 -3.08 -5.16 18.16
N ALA A 330 -4.18 -5.26 17.41
CA ALA A 330 -4.73 -4.16 16.63
C ALA A 330 -5.32 -3.04 17.51
N CYS A 331 -5.95 -3.37 18.64
CA CYS A 331 -6.63 -2.39 19.50
C CYS A 331 -5.68 -1.38 20.17
N PRO A 332 -4.54 -1.77 20.77
CA PRO A 332 -3.57 -0.81 21.30
C PRO A 332 -2.99 0.10 20.20
N LEU A 333 -2.64 -0.46 19.05
CA LEU A 333 -2.10 0.30 17.92
C LEU A 333 -3.15 1.25 17.33
N ALA A 334 -4.40 0.80 17.25
CA ALA A 334 -5.54 1.61 16.88
C ALA A 334 -5.78 2.78 17.85
N ALA A 335 -5.62 2.57 19.15
CA ALA A 335 -5.74 3.61 20.17
C ALA A 335 -4.63 4.65 20.02
N LEU A 336 -3.39 4.22 19.80
CA LEU A 336 -2.23 5.10 19.56
C LEU A 336 -2.42 5.95 18.29
N LEU A 337 -2.84 5.33 17.18
CA LEU A 337 -3.17 6.08 15.96
C LEU A 337 -4.39 6.98 16.15
N GLY A 338 -5.32 6.66 17.05
CA GLY A 338 -6.46 7.50 17.39
C GLY A 338 -6.06 8.92 17.83
N TRP A 339 -4.88 9.09 18.42
CA TRP A 339 -4.36 10.40 18.85
C TRP A 339 -3.78 11.24 17.71
N THR A 340 -3.42 10.60 16.60
CA THR A 340 -2.93 11.32 15.43
C THR A 340 -4.03 12.20 14.85
N ARG A 341 -3.65 13.41 14.42
CA ARG A 341 -4.56 14.45 13.91
C ARG A 341 -4.30 14.79 12.44
N THR A 342 -3.52 13.95 11.77
CA THR A 342 -3.09 14.12 10.37
C THR A 342 -3.30 12.79 9.65
N ALA A 343 -3.61 12.86 8.35
CA ALA A 343 -3.44 11.68 7.52
C ALA A 343 -1.95 11.32 7.45
N PHE A 344 -1.65 10.05 7.26
CA PHE A 344 -0.29 9.57 7.05
C PHE A 344 -0.24 8.76 5.77
N ARG A 345 0.91 8.79 5.11
CA ARG A 345 1.13 8.00 3.90
C ARG A 345 1.30 6.53 4.26
N SER A 346 0.49 5.67 3.66
CA SER A 346 0.59 4.22 3.79
C SER A 346 1.38 3.58 2.64
N GLU A 347 1.24 4.10 1.43
CA GLU A 347 1.88 3.53 0.24
C GLU A 347 2.36 4.64 -0.71
N ALA A 348 3.41 4.33 -1.46
CA ALA A 348 3.84 5.09 -2.63
C ALA A 348 3.95 4.11 -3.80
N ASN A 349 3.37 4.47 -4.94
CA ASN A 349 3.34 3.64 -6.14
C ASN A 349 3.79 4.45 -7.35
N ARG A 350 4.09 3.76 -8.44
CA ARG A 350 4.40 4.38 -9.73
C ARG A 350 3.59 3.76 -10.84
N LEU A 351 3.17 4.60 -11.77
CA LEU A 351 2.61 4.17 -13.05
C LEU A 351 3.26 5.02 -14.14
N HIS A 352 4.16 4.41 -14.91
CA HIS A 352 5.02 5.12 -15.86
C HIS A 352 5.82 6.25 -15.17
N LYS A 353 5.49 7.51 -15.45
CA LYS A 353 6.12 8.69 -14.84
C LYS A 353 5.32 9.28 -13.69
N LEU A 354 4.09 8.83 -13.44
CA LEU A 354 3.26 9.36 -12.36
C LEU A 354 3.71 8.80 -11.02
N LYS A 355 3.91 9.71 -10.06
CA LYS A 355 4.12 9.40 -8.64
C LYS A 355 2.77 9.38 -7.93
N LEU A 356 2.42 8.24 -7.34
CA LEU A 356 1.13 8.01 -6.69
C LEU A 356 1.36 7.79 -5.20
N GLU A 357 0.51 8.34 -4.34
CA GLU A 357 0.54 8.05 -2.90
C GLU A 357 -0.84 7.72 -2.35
N THR A 358 -0.90 6.75 -1.44
CA THR A 358 -2.11 6.46 -0.65
C THR A 358 -1.93 7.02 0.74
N TRP A 359 -2.81 7.92 1.13
CA TRP A 359 -2.84 8.51 2.47
C TRP A 359 -4.02 7.93 3.25
N VAL A 360 -3.77 7.58 4.50
CA VAL A 360 -4.77 6.99 5.39
C VAL A 360 -5.17 8.02 6.43
N VAL A 361 -6.46 8.30 6.49
CA VAL A 361 -7.07 8.99 7.63
C VAL A 361 -7.17 7.97 8.77
N PRO A 362 -6.54 8.24 9.93
CA PRO A 362 -6.47 7.33 11.08
C PRO A 362 -7.80 7.28 11.86
N ARG A 363 -8.91 7.05 11.16
CA ARG A 363 -10.27 7.01 11.68
C ARG A 363 -11.02 5.82 11.10
N TYR A 364 -11.88 5.24 11.91
CA TYR A 364 -12.65 4.04 11.59
C TYR A 364 -14.04 4.38 11.06
N THR A 365 -14.66 3.47 10.29
CA THR A 365 -16.03 3.64 9.75
C THR A 365 -17.03 4.09 10.83
N SER A 366 -16.96 3.52 12.04
CA SER A 366 -17.85 3.89 13.16
C SER A 366 -17.77 5.38 13.53
N GLN A 367 -16.62 6.03 13.35
CA GLN A 367 -16.44 7.45 13.65
C GLN A 367 -17.07 8.34 12.58
N TYR A 368 -17.02 7.95 11.30
CA TYR A 368 -17.71 8.65 10.21
C TYR A 368 -19.24 8.58 10.37
N LEU A 369 -19.77 7.48 10.90
CA LEU A 369 -21.21 7.30 11.10
C LEU A 369 -21.75 8.02 12.36
N SER A 370 -20.88 8.49 13.24
CA SER A 370 -21.28 9.20 14.47
C SER A 370 -21.26 10.71 14.27
N LYS A 371 -22.29 11.43 14.76
CA LYS A 371 -22.36 12.91 14.67
C LYS A 371 -21.14 13.59 15.29
N GLN A 372 -20.69 13.13 16.46
CA GLN A 372 -19.52 13.70 17.15
C GLN A 372 -18.21 13.38 16.40
N GLY A 373 -18.08 12.15 15.88
CA GLY A 373 -16.89 11.71 15.15
C GLY A 373 -16.74 12.43 13.81
N LEU A 374 -17.84 12.77 13.12
CA LEU A 374 -17.82 13.44 11.82
C LEU A 374 -17.05 14.78 11.86
N TYR A 375 -17.20 15.57 12.93
CA TYR A 375 -16.42 16.81 13.11
C TYR A 375 -14.92 16.54 13.28
N ALA A 376 -14.56 15.52 14.06
CA ALA A 376 -13.15 15.16 14.28
C ALA A 376 -12.50 14.61 13.00
N VAL A 377 -13.24 13.80 12.25
CA VAL A 377 -12.86 13.30 10.92
C VAL A 377 -12.68 14.46 9.94
N GLY A 378 -13.67 15.36 9.84
CA GLY A 378 -13.66 16.47 8.90
C GLY A 378 -12.44 17.36 9.03
N ARG A 379 -11.97 17.62 10.26
CA ARG A 379 -10.71 18.37 10.48
C ARG A 379 -9.48 17.66 9.92
N VAL A 380 -9.41 16.33 10.03
CA VAL A 380 -8.27 15.56 9.51
C VAL A 380 -8.32 15.49 7.98
N VAL A 381 -9.51 15.28 7.40
CA VAL A 381 -9.70 15.27 5.94
C VAL A 381 -9.41 16.65 5.35
N GLU A 382 -9.92 17.73 5.94
CA GLU A 382 -9.64 19.10 5.49
C GLU A 382 -8.15 19.43 5.55
N LYS A 383 -7.46 19.01 6.61
CA LYS A 383 -6.01 19.13 6.68
C LYS A 383 -5.31 18.32 5.59
N ALA A 384 -5.71 17.08 5.35
CA ALA A 384 -5.12 16.25 4.29
C ALA A 384 -5.33 16.87 2.89
N VAL A 385 -6.47 17.49 2.63
CA VAL A 385 -6.71 18.25 1.38
C VAL A 385 -5.76 19.44 1.27
N ALA A 386 -5.58 20.20 2.35
CA ALA A 386 -4.65 21.33 2.39
C ALA A 386 -3.19 20.88 2.20
N ASP A 387 -2.80 19.77 2.83
CA ASP A 387 -1.45 19.19 2.73
C ASP A 387 -1.18 18.68 1.30
N ALA A 388 -2.16 18.04 0.63
CA ALA A 388 -2.04 17.60 -0.76
C ALA A 388 -1.85 18.79 -1.72
N GLU A 389 -2.63 19.85 -1.55
CA GLU A 389 -2.50 21.08 -2.32
C GLU A 389 -1.18 21.81 -2.05
N ALA A 390 -0.72 21.85 -0.80
CA ALA A 390 0.57 22.43 -0.44
C ALA A 390 1.75 21.63 -1.03
N SER A 391 1.62 20.31 -1.14
CA SER A 391 2.62 19.45 -1.77
C SER A 391 2.74 19.66 -3.29
N GLY A 392 1.73 20.27 -3.92
CA GLY A 392 1.67 20.43 -5.38
C GLY A 392 1.06 19.24 -6.11
N ALA A 393 0.30 18.38 -5.42
CA ALA A 393 -0.37 17.26 -6.05
C ALA A 393 -1.32 17.73 -7.16
N ARG A 394 -1.33 17.04 -8.30
CA ARG A 394 -2.23 17.40 -9.41
C ARG A 394 -3.65 16.96 -9.14
N VAL A 395 -3.81 15.78 -8.55
CA VAL A 395 -5.11 15.17 -8.27
C VAL A 395 -5.18 14.63 -6.84
N LEU A 396 -6.31 14.85 -6.18
CA LEU A 396 -6.65 14.24 -4.89
C LEU A 396 -7.96 13.46 -5.05
N THR A 397 -7.93 12.16 -4.79
CA THR A 397 -9.12 11.33 -4.71
C THR A 397 -9.57 11.10 -3.28
N LEU A 398 -10.88 11.12 -3.07
CA LEU A 398 -11.51 10.91 -1.78
C LEU A 398 -12.11 9.51 -1.73
N GLY A 399 -11.39 8.53 -1.19
CA GLY A 399 -11.83 7.15 -1.06
C GLY A 399 -12.71 6.90 0.18
N LEU A 400 -13.56 5.88 0.10
CA LEU A 400 -14.51 5.47 1.11
C LEU A 400 -15.36 6.65 1.61
N LEU A 401 -15.52 6.80 2.92
CA LEU A 401 -16.36 7.85 3.53
C LEU A 401 -15.72 9.24 3.52
N ASN A 402 -14.51 9.40 2.97
CA ASN A 402 -13.89 10.72 2.81
C ASN A 402 -14.62 11.60 1.78
N GLN A 403 -15.49 11.02 0.95
CA GLN A 403 -16.37 11.75 0.01
C GLN A 403 -17.83 11.78 0.47
N ALA A 404 -18.16 11.39 1.71
CA ALA A 404 -19.55 11.36 2.18
C ALA A 404 -20.24 12.73 2.02
N ASN A 405 -21.50 12.72 1.58
CA ASN A 405 -22.25 13.93 1.30
C ASN A 405 -22.37 14.83 2.54
N GLU A 406 -22.62 14.22 3.71
CA GLU A 406 -22.71 14.90 5.01
C GLU A 406 -21.38 15.50 5.47
N LEU A 407 -20.25 14.97 4.97
CA LEU A 407 -18.92 15.43 5.35
C LEU A 407 -18.50 16.66 4.54
N ASN A 408 -18.62 16.57 3.21
CA ASN A 408 -18.05 17.58 2.31
C ASN A 408 -18.73 17.66 0.92
N LYS A 409 -19.93 17.08 0.76
CA LYS A 409 -20.66 17.05 -0.51
C LYS A 409 -19.83 16.49 -1.67
N ASN A 410 -19.26 15.29 -1.48
CA ASN A 410 -18.36 14.66 -2.44
C ASN A 410 -17.18 15.57 -2.83
N GLY A 411 -16.61 16.29 -1.84
CA GLY A 411 -15.47 17.19 -2.01
C GLY A 411 -15.77 18.60 -2.52
N GLU A 412 -17.01 18.93 -2.89
CA GLU A 412 -17.40 20.26 -3.39
C GLU A 412 -17.11 21.37 -2.39
N LEU A 413 -17.26 21.09 -1.10
CA LEU A 413 -17.00 22.05 -0.03
C LEU A 413 -15.59 22.64 -0.09
N TYR A 414 -14.59 21.85 -0.47
CA TYR A 414 -13.20 22.31 -0.53
C TYR A 414 -12.96 23.24 -1.72
N VAL A 415 -13.60 22.95 -2.86
CA VAL A 415 -13.53 23.80 -4.05
C VAL A 415 -14.25 25.14 -3.83
N ILE A 416 -15.38 25.13 -3.13
CA ILE A 416 -16.09 26.37 -2.75
C ILE A 416 -15.24 27.21 -1.80
N ARG A 417 -14.60 26.59 -0.80
CA ARG A 417 -13.76 27.30 0.18
C ARG A 417 -12.46 27.84 -0.44
N LYS A 418 -11.89 27.14 -1.43
CA LYS A 418 -10.67 27.56 -2.13
C LYS A 418 -10.85 27.45 -3.65
N PRO A 419 -11.50 28.45 -4.30
CA PRO A 419 -11.73 28.42 -5.75
C PRO A 419 -10.45 28.45 -6.60
N SER A 420 -9.34 28.94 -6.04
CA SER A 420 -8.02 29.03 -6.70
C SER A 420 -7.14 27.79 -6.51
N MET A 421 -7.71 26.69 -5.98
CA MET A 421 -7.00 25.44 -5.73
C MET A 421 -6.48 24.84 -7.05
N ARG A 422 -5.24 24.37 -7.03
CA ARG A 422 -4.57 23.78 -8.20
C ARG A 422 -4.84 22.28 -8.29
N THR A 423 -4.81 21.59 -7.15
CA THR A 423 -5.14 20.17 -7.06
C THR A 423 -6.59 19.93 -7.45
N LYS A 424 -6.84 18.95 -8.32
CA LYS A 424 -8.20 18.56 -8.72
C LYS A 424 -8.75 17.52 -7.76
N ILE A 425 -9.84 17.86 -7.07
CA ILE A 425 -10.64 16.88 -6.34
C ILE A 425 -11.39 15.98 -7.32
N VAL A 426 -11.25 14.67 -7.13
CA VAL A 426 -11.92 13.64 -7.92
C VAL A 426 -12.58 12.65 -6.97
N ASP A 427 -13.90 12.68 -6.91
CA ASP A 427 -14.67 11.70 -6.15
C ASP A 427 -14.74 10.34 -6.86
N GLY A 428 -14.61 10.32 -8.19
CA GLY A 428 -14.46 9.12 -9.02
C GLY A 428 -15.77 8.47 -9.48
N THR A 429 -16.89 9.16 -9.30
CA THR A 429 -18.24 8.65 -9.57
C THR A 429 -18.44 8.16 -11.01
N SER A 430 -17.89 8.86 -12.00
CA SER A 430 -18.07 8.53 -13.42
C SER A 430 -17.45 7.18 -13.78
N LEU A 431 -16.23 6.91 -13.29
CA LEU A 431 -15.54 5.64 -13.56
C LEU A 431 -16.13 4.50 -12.74
N ALA A 432 -16.54 4.77 -11.49
CA ALA A 432 -17.25 3.78 -10.69
C ALA A 432 -18.59 3.39 -11.35
N ALA A 433 -19.34 4.36 -11.88
CA ALA A 433 -20.60 4.10 -12.58
C ALA A 433 -20.36 3.25 -13.83
N ALA A 434 -19.32 3.56 -14.60
CA ALA A 434 -18.94 2.75 -15.75
C ALA A 434 -18.62 1.30 -15.35
N ALA A 435 -17.86 1.10 -14.26
CA ALA A 435 -17.54 -0.25 -13.76
C ALA A 435 -18.82 -1.03 -13.37
N VAL A 436 -19.79 -0.39 -12.72
CA VAL A 436 -21.09 -1.00 -12.40
C VAL A 436 -21.85 -1.40 -13.68
N LEU A 437 -21.93 -0.51 -14.67
CA LEU A 437 -22.62 -0.79 -15.93
C LEU A 437 -22.02 -2.00 -16.66
N HIS A 438 -20.71 -2.20 -16.56
CA HIS A 438 -20.02 -3.36 -17.11
C HIS A 438 -20.22 -4.66 -16.33
N MET A 439 -20.75 -4.60 -15.11
CA MET A 439 -21.15 -5.78 -14.34
C MET A 439 -22.59 -6.22 -14.64
N ILE A 440 -23.38 -5.38 -15.31
CA ILE A 440 -24.76 -5.70 -15.68
C ILE A 440 -24.72 -6.71 -16.84
N PRO A 441 -25.40 -7.87 -16.72
CA PRO A 441 -25.45 -8.87 -17.80
C PRO A 441 -25.98 -8.29 -19.11
N GLU A 442 -25.40 -8.71 -20.24
CA GLU A 442 -25.89 -8.34 -21.56
C GLU A 442 -27.34 -8.80 -21.78
N GLY A 443 -28.14 -7.97 -22.45
CA GLY A 443 -29.58 -8.22 -22.65
C GLY A 443 -30.46 -7.92 -21.44
N THR A 444 -29.96 -7.16 -20.45
CA THR A 444 -30.78 -6.65 -19.35
C THR A 444 -31.62 -5.47 -19.81
N ASP A 445 -32.95 -5.63 -19.84
CA ASP A 445 -33.89 -4.58 -20.24
C ASP A 445 -34.46 -3.78 -19.06
N GLU A 446 -34.38 -4.33 -17.83
CA GLU A 446 -34.87 -3.72 -16.61
C GLU A 446 -33.94 -3.96 -15.41
N VAL A 447 -33.81 -2.97 -14.55
CA VAL A 447 -33.03 -3.04 -13.30
C VAL A 447 -33.79 -2.45 -12.12
N LEU A 448 -33.49 -2.94 -10.93
CA LEU A 448 -34.00 -2.41 -9.67
C LEU A 448 -32.92 -1.63 -8.95
N LEU A 449 -33.13 -0.33 -8.75
CA LEU A 449 -32.20 0.57 -8.06
C LEU A 449 -32.60 0.75 -6.58
N LEU A 450 -31.75 0.23 -5.69
CA LEU A 450 -31.95 0.28 -4.25
C LEU A 450 -30.97 1.23 -3.58
N GLY A 451 -31.47 2.19 -2.82
CA GLY A 451 -30.67 3.18 -2.11
C GLY A 451 -31.52 4.03 -1.17
N ASP A 452 -30.89 5.01 -0.52
CA ASP A 452 -31.58 6.05 0.23
C ASP A 452 -31.53 7.38 -0.53
N ALA A 453 -32.52 8.24 -0.28
CA ALA A 453 -32.57 9.60 -0.83
C ALA A 453 -31.45 10.53 -0.33
N GLY A 454 -30.62 10.07 0.60
CA GLY A 454 -29.52 10.79 1.21
C GLY A 454 -28.34 11.03 0.27
N GLY A 455 -28.60 11.65 -0.88
CA GLY A 455 -27.57 12.25 -1.72
C GLY A 455 -26.59 11.27 -2.36
N ASN A 456 -27.08 10.19 -2.96
CA ASN A 456 -26.20 9.28 -3.68
C ASN A 456 -26.02 9.75 -5.13
N LYS A 457 -25.12 10.71 -5.34
CA LYS A 457 -24.64 11.18 -6.66
C LYS A 457 -24.47 9.99 -7.64
N MET A 458 -23.93 8.89 -7.14
CA MET A 458 -23.75 7.64 -7.87
C MET A 458 -25.05 7.04 -8.42
N ALA A 459 -26.12 6.99 -7.62
CA ALA A 459 -27.41 6.46 -8.04
C ALA A 459 -28.04 7.31 -9.16
N GLY A 460 -27.92 8.64 -9.06
CA GLY A 460 -28.37 9.55 -10.12
C GLY A 460 -27.59 9.38 -11.42
N VAL A 461 -26.26 9.28 -11.34
CA VAL A 461 -25.40 9.04 -12.52
C VAL A 461 -25.69 7.69 -13.17
N LEU A 462 -25.90 6.64 -12.37
CA LEU A 462 -26.27 5.32 -12.88
C LEU A 462 -27.63 5.33 -13.55
N ALA A 463 -28.66 5.88 -12.89
CA ALA A 463 -30.00 5.96 -13.46
C ALA A 463 -29.99 6.76 -14.77
N SER A 464 -29.29 7.90 -14.81
CA SER A 464 -29.09 8.67 -16.04
C SER A 464 -28.46 7.83 -17.15
N ALA A 465 -27.36 7.13 -16.85
CA ALA A 465 -26.65 6.32 -17.83
C ALA A 465 -27.45 5.10 -18.33
N LEU A 466 -28.33 4.54 -17.50
CA LEU A 466 -29.19 3.41 -17.84
C LEU A 466 -30.40 3.84 -18.66
N CYS A 467 -31.08 4.92 -18.26
CA CYS A 467 -32.19 5.47 -19.03
C CYS A 467 -31.74 5.97 -20.41
N GLU A 468 -30.54 6.54 -20.53
CA GLU A 468 -29.94 6.90 -21.83
C GLU A 468 -29.63 5.68 -22.72
N ARG A 469 -29.56 4.48 -22.15
CA ARG A 469 -29.41 3.19 -22.85
C ARG A 469 -30.76 2.47 -23.04
N GLU A 470 -31.87 3.18 -22.83
CA GLU A 470 -33.25 2.65 -22.95
C GLU A 470 -33.59 1.51 -21.97
N ILE A 471 -32.79 1.34 -20.90
CA ILE A 471 -33.03 0.34 -19.85
C ILE A 471 -34.02 0.91 -18.82
N GLN A 472 -35.04 0.12 -18.46
CA GLN A 472 -36.02 0.49 -17.45
C GLN A 472 -35.41 0.46 -16.04
N VAL A 473 -35.41 1.60 -15.35
CA VAL A 473 -34.88 1.76 -14.00
C VAL A 473 -36.04 1.87 -13.01
N HIS A 474 -36.23 0.82 -12.24
CA HIS A 474 -37.22 0.78 -11.17
C HIS A 474 -36.61 1.30 -9.87
N VAL A 475 -37.23 2.31 -9.26
CA VAL A 475 -36.83 2.88 -7.99
C VAL A 475 -37.92 2.67 -6.96
N VAL A 476 -37.53 2.18 -5.79
CA VAL A 476 -38.46 1.88 -4.70
C VAL A 476 -38.66 3.10 -3.81
N ASP A 477 -37.56 3.70 -3.37
CA ASP A 477 -37.60 4.79 -2.41
C ASP A 477 -38.12 6.04 -3.12
N LYS A 478 -39.22 6.60 -2.61
CA LYS A 478 -39.91 7.73 -3.22
C LYS A 478 -39.01 8.97 -3.29
N ASP A 479 -38.30 9.24 -2.21
CA ASP A 479 -37.45 10.41 -2.11
C ASP A 479 -36.24 10.29 -3.06
N LEU A 480 -35.69 9.08 -3.21
CA LEU A 480 -34.66 8.77 -4.21
C LEU A 480 -35.19 8.91 -5.64
N TYR A 481 -36.39 8.39 -5.92
CA TYR A 481 -37.02 8.50 -7.23
C TYR A 481 -37.18 9.97 -7.65
N GLU A 482 -37.75 10.81 -6.77
CA GLU A 482 -37.90 12.24 -7.05
C GLU A 482 -36.55 12.94 -7.23
N SER A 483 -35.55 12.59 -6.41
CA SER A 483 -34.20 13.14 -6.52
C SER A 483 -33.51 12.76 -7.84
N VAL A 484 -33.64 11.51 -8.27
CA VAL A 484 -33.07 11.01 -9.52
C VAL A 484 -33.80 11.61 -10.72
N LYS A 485 -35.14 11.68 -10.66
CA LYS A 485 -35.97 12.28 -11.71
C LYS A 485 -35.61 13.74 -12.00
N GLN A 486 -35.27 14.52 -10.97
CA GLN A 486 -34.80 15.91 -11.11
C GLN A 486 -33.44 16.03 -11.81
N GLN A 487 -32.61 14.98 -11.79
CA GLN A 487 -31.29 14.95 -12.43
C GLN A 487 -31.36 14.46 -13.88
N LEU A 488 -32.38 13.68 -14.22
CA LEU A 488 -32.60 13.14 -15.56
C LEU A 488 -33.14 14.18 -16.53
N ARG A 489 -32.83 13.99 -17.81
CA ARG A 489 -33.42 14.78 -18.90
C ARG A 489 -34.90 14.40 -19.08
N PRO A 490 -35.79 15.35 -19.41
CA PRO A 490 -37.21 15.07 -19.56
C PRO A 490 -37.54 13.92 -20.53
N GLU A 491 -36.73 13.76 -21.58
CA GLU A 491 -36.93 12.73 -22.61
C GLU A 491 -36.69 11.31 -22.07
N THR A 492 -35.87 11.17 -21.02
CA THR A 492 -35.51 9.89 -20.42
C THR A 492 -36.41 9.50 -19.24
N HIS A 493 -37.38 10.34 -18.88
CA HIS A 493 -38.27 10.10 -17.73
C HIS A 493 -39.17 8.87 -17.91
N GLU A 494 -39.46 8.45 -19.14
CA GLU A 494 -40.27 7.26 -19.41
C GLU A 494 -39.57 5.95 -19.01
N HIS A 495 -38.24 5.97 -18.90
CA HIS A 495 -37.44 4.83 -18.46
C HIS A 495 -37.21 4.81 -16.93
N LEU A 496 -37.72 5.79 -16.18
CA LEU A 496 -37.62 5.83 -14.73
C LEU A 496 -38.99 5.58 -14.10
N LEU A 497 -39.13 4.46 -13.38
CA LEU A 497 -40.40 4.02 -12.82
C LEU A 497 -40.34 3.96 -11.29
N HIS A 498 -41.31 4.59 -10.62
CA HIS A 498 -41.49 4.48 -9.18
C HIS A 498 -42.35 3.28 -8.82
N LEU A 499 -41.78 2.33 -8.07
CA LEU A 499 -42.49 1.16 -7.55
C LEU A 499 -43.12 1.48 -6.19
N ALA A 500 -44.28 2.15 -6.21
CA ALA A 500 -45.04 2.49 -5.00
C ALA A 500 -45.44 1.25 -4.16
N GLU A 501 -45.60 0.12 -4.83
CA GLU A 501 -45.87 -1.19 -4.24
C GLU A 501 -44.80 -2.17 -4.72
N TRP A 502 -43.63 -2.19 -4.05
CA TRP A 502 -42.52 -3.10 -4.38
C TRP A 502 -43.03 -4.56 -4.49
N TRP A 503 -44.02 -4.98 -3.70
CA TRP A 503 -44.61 -6.32 -3.77
C TRP A 503 -45.34 -6.68 -5.08
N SER A 504 -45.51 -5.75 -6.02
CA SER A 504 -46.01 -6.01 -7.37
C SER A 504 -45.01 -6.83 -8.22
N HIS A 505 -45.48 -7.34 -9.38
CA HIS A 505 -44.78 -8.33 -10.24
C HIS A 505 -43.31 -8.01 -10.57
N SER A 506 -42.90 -6.74 -10.59
CA SER A 506 -41.58 -6.27 -11.02
C SER A 506 -40.44 -6.76 -10.10
N ALA A 507 -40.61 -6.77 -8.78
CA ALA A 507 -39.57 -7.28 -7.88
C ALA A 507 -39.38 -8.80 -7.87
N LYS A 508 -40.36 -9.53 -8.41
CA LYS A 508 -40.27 -10.97 -8.63
C LYS A 508 -39.73 -11.32 -10.02
N THR A 509 -39.63 -10.36 -10.94
CA THR A 509 -39.24 -10.58 -12.34
C THR A 509 -37.89 -9.97 -12.68
N THR A 510 -37.55 -8.83 -12.06
CA THR A 510 -36.27 -8.16 -12.29
C THR A 510 -35.11 -8.95 -11.70
N LYS A 511 -34.23 -9.41 -12.59
CA LYS A 511 -33.05 -10.21 -12.23
C LYS A 511 -31.88 -9.36 -11.74
N VAL A 512 -31.79 -8.08 -12.09
CA VAL A 512 -30.61 -7.25 -11.76
C VAL A 512 -30.96 -6.18 -10.74
N TRP A 513 -30.29 -6.25 -9.59
CA TRP A 513 -30.51 -5.40 -8.42
C TRP A 513 -29.25 -4.55 -8.19
N LEU A 514 -29.34 -3.25 -8.47
CA LEU A 514 -28.29 -2.28 -8.17
C LEU A 514 -28.41 -1.89 -6.71
N VAL A 515 -27.41 -2.24 -5.90
CA VAL A 515 -27.50 -2.14 -4.44
C VAL A 515 -26.51 -1.16 -3.82
N GLY A 516 -27.02 -0.26 -2.98
CA GLY A 516 -26.22 0.64 -2.15
C GLY A 516 -25.82 0.02 -0.80
N ASP A 517 -25.28 0.85 0.09
CA ASP A 517 -24.71 0.41 1.38
C ASP A 517 -25.73 -0.16 2.39
N ARG A 518 -27.03 0.02 2.16
CA ARG A 518 -28.11 -0.35 3.10
C ARG A 518 -28.83 -1.66 2.79
N LEU A 519 -28.31 -2.48 1.87
CA LEU A 519 -28.95 -3.75 1.52
C LEU A 519 -29.15 -4.64 2.76
N THR A 520 -30.41 -4.90 3.11
CA THR A 520 -30.79 -5.71 4.27
C THR A 520 -31.01 -7.17 3.89
N GLY A 521 -30.86 -8.08 4.86
CA GLY A 521 -31.19 -9.49 4.65
C GLY A 521 -32.67 -9.75 4.33
N GLU A 522 -33.57 -8.86 4.77
CA GLU A 522 -35.00 -8.93 4.43
C GLU A 522 -35.26 -8.61 2.96
N GLU A 523 -34.64 -7.55 2.43
CA GLU A 523 -34.73 -7.20 1.01
C GLU A 523 -34.14 -8.32 0.15
N GLN A 524 -32.98 -8.86 0.56
CA GLN A 524 -32.37 -9.97 -0.16
C GLN A 524 -33.22 -11.23 -0.19
N ARG A 525 -33.96 -11.55 0.89
CA ARG A 525 -34.88 -12.71 0.91
C ARG A 525 -36.06 -12.57 -0.05
N ARG A 526 -36.35 -11.35 -0.51
CA ARG A 526 -37.46 -11.08 -1.43
C ARG A 526 -37.07 -11.26 -2.90
N ALA A 527 -35.78 -11.27 -3.22
CA ALA A 527 -35.30 -11.49 -4.59
C ALA A 527 -35.56 -12.94 -5.06
N GLN A 528 -35.80 -13.12 -6.35
CA GLN A 528 -35.89 -14.46 -6.96
C GLN A 528 -34.51 -15.15 -6.95
N GLY A 529 -34.50 -16.49 -6.92
CA GLY A 529 -33.28 -17.24 -7.24
C GLY A 529 -32.77 -16.87 -8.64
N GLY A 530 -31.46 -16.71 -8.77
CA GLY A 530 -30.77 -16.22 -9.97
C GLY A 530 -30.65 -14.70 -10.03
N ALA A 531 -31.08 -13.95 -9.02
CA ALA A 531 -30.89 -12.51 -8.99
C ALA A 531 -29.40 -12.11 -8.89
N HIS A 532 -29.03 -11.07 -9.62
CA HIS A 532 -27.72 -10.44 -9.65
C HIS A 532 -27.73 -9.20 -8.76
N PHE A 533 -27.01 -9.25 -7.65
CA PHE A 533 -26.77 -8.11 -6.78
C PHE A 533 -25.51 -7.39 -7.22
N VAL A 534 -25.66 -6.24 -7.89
CA VAL A 534 -24.57 -5.42 -8.39
C VAL A 534 -24.38 -4.22 -7.46
N PRO A 535 -23.36 -4.22 -6.58
CA PRO A 535 -23.14 -3.11 -5.67
C PRO A 535 -22.62 -1.90 -6.43
N TYR A 536 -23.20 -0.73 -6.16
CA TYR A 536 -22.68 0.55 -6.66
C TYR A 536 -22.01 1.38 -5.55
N SER A 537 -21.89 0.82 -4.35
CA SER A 537 -21.29 1.49 -3.21
C SER A 537 -19.83 1.11 -2.98
N GLN A 538 -19.16 1.93 -2.18
CA GLN A 538 -17.75 1.75 -1.82
C GLN A 538 -17.52 0.66 -0.77
N PHE A 539 -18.57 0.00 -0.27
CA PHE A 539 -18.49 -1.10 0.68
C PHE A 539 -19.22 -2.32 0.11
N PRO A 540 -18.76 -3.55 0.40
CA PRO A 540 -19.47 -4.73 -0.02
C PRO A 540 -20.84 -4.79 0.69
N PRO A 541 -21.85 -5.40 0.04
CA PRO A 541 -23.15 -5.62 0.67
C PRO A 541 -23.03 -6.47 1.95
N GLY A 542 -24.00 -6.31 2.86
CA GLY A 542 -24.03 -7.03 4.15
C GLY A 542 -23.99 -8.56 4.02
N ALA A 543 -23.46 -9.24 5.04
CA ALA A 543 -23.00 -10.64 5.00
C ALA A 543 -24.06 -11.73 4.77
N VAL A 544 -25.33 -11.38 4.53
CA VAL A 544 -26.31 -12.40 4.10
C VAL A 544 -26.05 -12.68 2.64
N VAL A 545 -25.36 -13.79 2.35
CA VAL A 545 -25.13 -14.25 0.97
C VAL A 545 -26.02 -15.46 0.74
N ARG A 546 -26.88 -15.38 -0.28
CA ARG A 546 -27.72 -16.47 -0.73
C ARG A 546 -27.01 -17.29 -1.79
N ALA A 547 -26.96 -18.61 -1.62
CA ALA A 547 -26.29 -19.51 -2.56
C ALA A 547 -26.98 -19.57 -3.93
N ASP A 548 -28.26 -19.19 -4.00
CA ASP A 548 -29.05 -19.17 -5.22
C ASP A 548 -29.01 -17.83 -5.97
N CYS A 549 -28.17 -16.86 -5.55
CA CYS A 549 -28.04 -15.54 -6.18
C CYS A 549 -26.58 -15.25 -6.58
N VAL A 550 -26.38 -14.32 -7.51
CA VAL A 550 -25.07 -13.85 -7.95
C VAL A 550 -24.74 -12.53 -7.24
N TYR A 551 -23.56 -12.43 -6.64
CA TYR A 551 -23.11 -11.24 -5.92
C TYR A 551 -21.88 -10.67 -6.59
N HIS A 552 -22.02 -9.55 -7.29
CA HIS A 552 -20.90 -8.92 -7.97
C HIS A 552 -19.97 -8.20 -6.99
N SER A 553 -18.74 -7.92 -7.43
CA SER A 553 -17.80 -7.16 -6.62
C SER A 553 -18.14 -5.66 -6.55
N THR A 554 -17.65 -4.96 -5.53
CA THR A 554 -17.68 -3.49 -5.51
C THR A 554 -16.95 -2.92 -6.74
N PRO A 555 -17.36 -1.76 -7.29
CA PRO A 555 -16.78 -1.16 -8.49
C PRO A 555 -15.26 -1.09 -8.43
N ALA A 556 -14.60 -1.85 -9.29
CA ALA A 556 -13.16 -2.06 -9.26
C ALA A 556 -12.60 -2.37 -10.65
N LEU A 557 -11.28 -2.20 -10.79
CA LEU A 557 -10.54 -2.43 -12.02
C LEU A 557 -9.26 -3.20 -11.73
N VAL A 558 -8.88 -4.09 -12.65
CA VAL A 558 -7.54 -4.68 -12.67
C VAL A 558 -6.56 -3.59 -13.11
N VAL A 559 -5.47 -3.44 -12.38
CA VAL A 559 -4.43 -2.43 -12.67
C VAL A 559 -3.57 -2.86 -13.87
N PRO A 560 -3.01 -1.92 -14.65
CA PRO A 560 -2.10 -2.23 -15.75
C PRO A 560 -0.84 -2.96 -15.26
N ASP A 561 -0.20 -3.75 -16.12
CA ASP A 561 1.03 -4.49 -15.75
C ASP A 561 2.19 -3.55 -15.37
N ALA A 562 2.23 -2.36 -15.98
CA ALA A 562 3.19 -1.29 -15.69
C ALA A 562 3.02 -0.60 -14.32
N PHE A 563 2.01 -1.00 -13.52
CA PHE A 563 1.82 -0.48 -12.18
C PHE A 563 2.84 -1.12 -11.21
N GLU A 564 3.69 -0.28 -10.62
CA GLU A 564 4.80 -0.67 -9.76
C GLU A 564 4.49 -0.42 -8.28
N ASP A 565 5.14 -1.21 -7.41
CA ASP A 565 5.10 -1.10 -5.95
C ASP A 565 3.71 -1.23 -5.30
N LEU A 566 2.74 -1.86 -5.98
CA LEU A 566 1.42 -2.19 -5.41
C LEU A 566 1.49 -3.48 -4.59
N HIS A 567 1.83 -3.37 -3.31
CA HIS A 567 2.13 -4.52 -2.46
C HIS A 567 1.01 -4.91 -1.48
N ALA A 568 0.11 -3.98 -1.14
CA ALA A 568 -1.06 -4.28 -0.32
C ALA A 568 -2.33 -4.44 -1.17
N CYS A 569 -3.24 -5.28 -0.68
CA CYS A 569 -4.60 -5.34 -1.19
C CYS A 569 -5.40 -4.12 -0.74
N GLU A 570 -6.20 -3.56 -1.64
CA GLU A 570 -7.11 -2.47 -1.29
C GLU A 570 -8.38 -3.01 -0.64
N ASN A 571 -8.41 -2.98 0.70
CA ASN A 571 -9.50 -3.52 1.51
C ASN A 571 -9.79 -5.00 1.17
N TRP A 572 -10.98 -5.32 0.65
CA TRP A 572 -11.44 -6.67 0.29
C TRP A 572 -11.16 -7.05 -1.17
N LEU A 573 -10.57 -6.15 -1.96
CA LEU A 573 -10.19 -6.41 -3.34
C LEU A 573 -8.94 -7.28 -3.39
N PRO A 574 -8.85 -8.24 -4.33
CA PRO A 574 -7.68 -9.09 -4.45
C PRO A 574 -6.46 -8.29 -4.97
N ARG A 575 -5.31 -8.97 -5.04
CA ARG A 575 -4.07 -8.37 -5.55
C ARG A 575 -4.26 -7.81 -6.95
N ARG A 576 -3.57 -6.70 -7.23
CA ARG A 576 -3.61 -5.99 -8.53
C ARG A 576 -5.03 -5.57 -8.97
N VAL A 577 -5.96 -5.48 -8.03
CA VAL A 577 -7.29 -4.88 -8.23
C VAL A 577 -7.41 -3.69 -7.29
N MET A 578 -7.88 -2.57 -7.84
CA MET A 578 -8.13 -1.36 -7.07
C MET A 578 -9.54 -0.85 -7.29
N SER A 579 -10.02 -0.03 -6.35
CA SER A 579 -11.36 0.53 -6.50
C SER A 579 -11.43 1.49 -7.69
N ALA A 580 -12.57 1.53 -8.35
CA ALA A 580 -12.79 2.41 -9.50
C ALA A 580 -12.64 3.90 -9.09
N TRP A 581 -12.94 4.24 -7.84
CA TRP A 581 -12.74 5.59 -7.29
C TRP A 581 -11.26 5.97 -7.19
N ARG A 582 -10.39 5.05 -6.77
CA ARG A 582 -8.93 5.28 -6.79
C ARG A 582 -8.42 5.39 -8.23
N ALA A 583 -8.81 4.46 -9.09
CA ALA A 583 -8.41 4.46 -10.50
C ALA A 583 -8.83 5.75 -11.21
N ALA A 584 -9.98 6.33 -10.86
CA ALA A 584 -10.49 7.55 -11.48
C ALA A 584 -9.51 8.73 -11.34
N GLY A 585 -8.89 8.91 -10.18
CA GLY A 585 -7.89 9.98 -10.00
C GLY A 585 -6.62 9.77 -10.80
N ILE A 586 -6.22 8.51 -10.97
CA ILE A 586 -5.05 8.14 -11.77
C ILE A 586 -5.33 8.46 -13.24
N VAL A 587 -6.47 8.03 -13.75
CA VAL A 587 -6.92 8.34 -15.11
C VAL A 587 -7.04 9.84 -15.32
N HIS A 588 -7.60 10.57 -14.35
CA HIS A 588 -7.73 12.03 -14.40
C HIS A 588 -6.36 12.72 -14.57
N ALA A 589 -5.35 12.25 -13.84
CA ALA A 589 -3.99 12.78 -13.94
C ALA A 589 -3.27 12.39 -15.24
N LEU A 590 -3.47 11.15 -15.72
CA LEU A 590 -2.92 10.68 -16.99
C LEU A 590 -3.47 11.46 -18.19
N GLU A 591 -4.76 11.77 -18.14
CA GLU A 591 -5.46 12.52 -19.18
C GLU A 591 -5.23 14.05 -19.08
N GLY A 592 -4.68 14.53 -17.97
CA GLY A 592 -4.49 15.96 -17.73
C GLY A 592 -5.80 16.74 -17.69
N TRP A 593 -6.89 16.13 -17.21
CA TRP A 593 -8.16 16.84 -17.08
C TRP A 593 -8.05 17.94 -16.01
N ASP A 594 -8.49 19.16 -16.35
CA ASP A 594 -8.34 20.34 -15.50
C ASP A 594 -9.61 20.66 -14.68
N ALA A 595 -10.67 19.88 -14.84
CA ALA A 595 -11.95 20.08 -14.15
C ALA A 595 -12.05 19.21 -12.90
N HIS A 596 -12.64 19.74 -11.81
CA HIS A 596 -12.98 18.91 -10.66
C HIS A 596 -14.11 17.92 -10.99
N GLU A 597 -14.05 16.72 -10.43
CA GLU A 597 -15.16 15.78 -10.35
C GLU A 597 -15.61 15.68 -8.89
N CYS A 598 -16.51 16.56 -8.48
CA CYS A 598 -16.96 16.70 -7.09
C CYS A 598 -18.38 17.31 -7.04
N GLY A 599 -19.11 17.11 -5.94
CA GLY A 599 -20.50 17.58 -5.85
C GLY A 599 -21.36 16.98 -6.95
N ALA A 600 -22.12 17.78 -7.69
CA ALA A 600 -22.90 17.30 -8.83
C ALA A 600 -22.09 17.11 -10.12
N ARG A 601 -20.85 17.59 -10.19
CA ARG A 601 -20.03 17.56 -11.42
C ARG A 601 -19.49 16.15 -11.68
N VAL A 602 -19.60 15.70 -12.93
CA VAL A 602 -19.11 14.41 -13.41
C VAL A 602 -18.24 14.58 -14.65
N THR A 603 -17.25 13.71 -14.81
CA THR A 603 -16.40 13.67 -16.03
C THR A 603 -17.17 13.10 -17.22
N GLY A 604 -18.14 12.22 -16.95
CA GLY A 604 -18.91 11.49 -17.95
C GLY A 604 -18.49 10.03 -18.01
N VAL A 605 -19.47 9.13 -17.94
CA VAL A 605 -19.29 7.67 -17.78
C VAL A 605 -18.46 7.07 -18.92
N ASP A 606 -18.89 7.26 -20.17
CA ASP A 606 -18.21 6.67 -21.34
C ASP A 606 -16.84 7.30 -21.61
N LYS A 607 -16.65 8.57 -21.22
CA LYS A 607 -15.36 9.26 -21.31
C LYS A 607 -14.37 8.66 -20.31
N ALA A 608 -14.77 8.55 -19.05
CA ALA A 608 -13.94 7.97 -18.00
C ALA A 608 -13.57 6.53 -18.30
N TRP A 609 -14.53 5.73 -18.77
CA TRP A 609 -14.33 4.32 -19.08
C TRP A 609 -13.32 4.11 -20.22
N ARG A 610 -13.52 4.79 -21.36
CA ARG A 610 -12.61 4.66 -22.51
C ARG A 610 -11.18 5.08 -22.16
N ALA A 611 -11.03 6.14 -21.37
CA ALA A 611 -9.72 6.58 -20.89
C ALA A 611 -9.06 5.53 -19.98
N ALA A 612 -9.82 4.94 -19.04
CA ALA A 612 -9.30 3.88 -18.18
C ALA A 612 -8.78 2.68 -19.00
N LEU A 613 -9.57 2.20 -19.97
CA LEU A 613 -9.15 1.11 -20.86
C LEU A 613 -7.92 1.47 -21.70
N ALA A 614 -7.85 2.70 -22.22
CA ALA A 614 -6.71 3.19 -23.01
C ALA A 614 -5.39 3.20 -22.21
N HIS A 615 -5.46 3.43 -20.89
CA HIS A 615 -4.32 3.37 -19.98
C HIS A 615 -4.07 1.96 -19.41
N GLY A 616 -4.73 0.93 -19.94
CA GLY A 616 -4.48 -0.48 -19.62
C GLY A 616 -5.18 -1.00 -18.38
N PHE A 617 -6.07 -0.23 -17.76
CA PHE A 617 -6.98 -0.77 -16.75
C PHE A 617 -7.95 -1.74 -17.42
N ARG A 618 -8.32 -2.82 -16.73
CA ARG A 618 -9.27 -3.81 -17.26
C ARG A 618 -10.47 -3.95 -16.32
N PRO A 619 -11.66 -4.28 -16.85
CA PRO A 619 -12.83 -4.56 -16.03
C PRO A 619 -12.49 -5.68 -15.03
N TYR A 620 -12.99 -5.54 -13.80
CA TYR A 620 -12.89 -6.59 -12.81
C TYR A 620 -14.27 -6.88 -12.24
N ASP A 621 -14.63 -8.15 -12.22
CA ASP A 621 -15.73 -8.65 -11.42
C ASP A 621 -15.41 -10.07 -10.93
N ARG A 622 -15.60 -10.30 -9.62
CA ARG A 622 -15.24 -11.58 -8.99
C ARG A 622 -16.08 -12.76 -9.52
N TYR A 623 -17.31 -12.49 -9.94
CA TYR A 623 -18.27 -13.51 -10.38
C TYR A 623 -18.81 -13.23 -11.79
N GLY A 624 -18.25 -12.24 -12.49
CA GLY A 624 -18.54 -11.97 -13.89
C GLY A 624 -17.89 -13.03 -14.76
N ALA A 625 -18.65 -13.63 -15.65
CA ALA A 625 -18.09 -14.45 -16.72
C ALA A 625 -17.22 -13.53 -17.60
N ASN A 626 -15.90 -13.69 -17.54
CA ASN A 626 -14.98 -13.16 -18.56
C ASN A 626 -15.05 -14.02 -19.82
#